data_AF-A1E878-F1
#
_entry.id   AF-A1E878-F1
#
_cell.length_a   1.000
_cell.length_b   1.000
_cell.length_c   1.000
_cell.angle_alpha   90.00
_cell.angle_beta   90.00
_cell.angle_gamma   90.00
#
_symmetry.space_group_name_H-M   'P 1'
#
loop_
_entity.id
_entity.type
_entity.pdbx_description
1 polymer ?
#
loop_
_entity_poly.entity_id
_entity_poly.type
_entity_poly.pdbx_seq_one_letter_code
_entity_poly.pdbx_strand_id
1 'polypeptide(L)'
;HYRYSVKHNDIGVLGGELILHARNGKVFAANTNVRSDLRAELKATIAGEIATSAVDSDRETLAGWVTDKNPELVYWRIDDELRLMYKVVQHGNKADGTPVRDWVLVDARNADVMLRIPQIKESLDRRLHDGNNTTILPGAVVRIEGAAPVADPVVNTNYDHLGTVYDCYNTLFGRDSIDNVGGTLISTVHHRVNYVNAFWDGTQMVYGDGDGVTATNLANSLDVTAHELTHAVTDNESDLIYSGESGGLNESMSDVFGAVCEWYGDGAD
;
A
#
# COMPACT_ATOMS: atom_id res chain seq x y z
N HIS A 1 12.13 24.45 1.65
CA HIS A 1 12.96 23.24 1.48
C HIS A 1 13.15 23.00 0.00
N TYR A 2 14.27 22.41 -0.41
CA TYR A 2 14.50 21.91 -1.77
C TYR A 2 14.61 20.39 -1.69
N ARG A 3 13.93 19.69 -2.59
CA ARG A 3 13.87 18.22 -2.64
C ARG A 3 14.53 17.75 -3.94
N TYR A 4 15.44 16.79 -3.83
CA TYR A 4 16.18 16.25 -4.97
C TYR A 4 16.08 14.73 -4.98
N SER A 5 15.90 14.15 -6.16
CA SER A 5 16.09 12.73 -6.39
C SER A 5 17.56 12.35 -6.20
N VAL A 6 17.82 11.18 -5.63
CA VAL A 6 19.19 10.69 -5.41
C VAL A 6 19.58 9.65 -6.47
N LYS A 7 20.85 9.66 -6.86
CA LYS A 7 21.48 8.60 -7.65
C LYS A 7 22.63 7.97 -6.87
N HIS A 8 22.85 6.68 -7.07
CA HIS A 8 24.03 5.94 -6.63
C HIS A 8 24.63 5.25 -7.87
N ASN A 9 25.91 5.45 -8.15
CA ASN A 9 26.59 4.93 -9.35
C ASN A 9 25.80 5.19 -10.67
N ASP A 10 25.33 6.44 -10.86
CA ASP A 10 24.50 6.90 -11.99
C ASP A 10 23.11 6.28 -12.13
N ILE A 11 22.77 5.30 -11.29
CA ILE A 11 21.47 4.64 -11.21
C ILE A 11 20.59 5.40 -10.20
N GLY A 12 19.34 5.68 -10.58
CA GLY A 12 18.37 6.35 -9.71
C GLY A 12 18.00 5.50 -8.50
N VAL A 13 17.90 6.12 -7.33
CA VAL A 13 17.35 5.48 -6.12
C VAL A 13 15.88 5.86 -6.02
N LEU A 14 14.99 4.92 -6.31
CA LEU A 14 13.55 5.14 -6.27
C LEU A 14 13.10 5.35 -4.81
N GLY A 15 12.32 6.41 -4.55
CA GLY A 15 12.01 6.87 -3.20
C GLY A 15 13.18 7.51 -2.44
N GLY A 16 14.37 7.57 -3.06
CA GLY A 16 15.56 8.18 -2.50
C GLY A 16 15.52 9.70 -2.63
N GLU A 17 15.64 10.40 -1.51
CA GLU A 17 15.50 11.84 -1.44
C GLU A 17 16.64 12.51 -0.66
N LEU A 18 17.05 13.69 -1.14
CA LEU A 18 17.83 14.67 -0.41
C LEU A 18 16.98 15.93 -0.21
N ILE A 19 16.73 16.26 1.05
CA ILE A 19 16.01 17.46 1.46
C ILE A 19 17.03 18.49 1.97
N LEU A 20 17.09 19.65 1.32
CA LEU A 20 17.86 20.79 1.77
C LEU A 20 16.96 21.81 2.46
N HIS A 21 17.31 22.16 3.69
CA HIS A 21 16.65 23.17 4.48
C HIS A 21 17.39 24.48 4.29
N ALA A 22 16.72 25.48 3.70
CA ALA A 22 17.31 26.76 3.38
C ALA A 22 16.49 27.92 3.94
N ARG A 23 17.19 28.96 4.41
CA ARG A 23 16.63 30.23 4.87
C ARG A 23 17.52 31.37 4.39
N ASN A 24 16.94 32.43 3.83
CA ASN A 24 17.67 33.60 3.32
C ASN A 24 18.77 33.22 2.31
N GLY A 25 18.49 32.28 1.41
CA GLY A 25 19.44 31.84 0.38
C GLY A 25 20.60 30.98 0.90
N LYS A 26 20.61 30.58 2.17
CA LYS A 26 21.62 29.69 2.76
C LYS A 26 21.01 28.37 3.19
N VAL A 27 21.65 27.26 2.84
CA VAL A 27 21.33 25.93 3.36
C VAL A 27 21.88 25.83 4.79
N PHE A 28 21.05 25.40 5.73
CA PHE A 28 21.42 25.24 7.14
C PHE A 28 21.27 23.81 7.66
N ALA A 29 20.51 22.96 6.97
CA ALA A 29 20.44 21.53 7.24
C ALA A 29 20.21 20.74 5.96
N ALA A 30 20.63 19.48 5.97
CA ALA A 30 20.39 18.52 4.90
C ALA A 30 20.00 17.18 5.51
N ASN A 31 18.94 16.58 4.99
CA ASN A 31 18.45 15.28 5.40
C ASN A 31 18.38 14.38 4.18
N THR A 32 18.79 13.12 4.33
CA THR A 32 18.62 12.13 3.28
C THR A 32 18.29 10.77 3.86
N ASN A 33 17.46 10.03 3.14
CA ASN A 33 17.21 8.62 3.40
C ASN A 33 18.13 7.70 2.58
N VAL A 34 19.09 8.24 1.82
CA VAL A 34 20.06 7.47 1.04
C VAL A 34 21.46 7.93 1.41
N ARG A 35 22.04 7.30 2.44
CA ARG A 35 23.42 7.60 2.83
C ARG A 35 24.40 7.06 1.77
N SER A 36 25.54 7.73 1.62
CA SER A 36 26.55 7.35 0.63
C SER A 36 27.27 6.04 0.95
N ASP A 37 27.20 5.58 2.19
CA ASP A 37 27.84 4.36 2.71
C ASP A 37 26.95 3.11 2.63
N LEU A 38 25.71 3.23 2.16
CA LEU A 38 24.83 2.08 1.99
C LEU A 38 25.42 1.10 0.98
N ARG A 39 25.37 -0.19 1.31
CA ARG A 39 25.83 -1.25 0.41
C ARG A 39 24.91 -1.31 -0.81
N ALA A 40 25.49 -1.31 -2.01
CA ALA A 40 24.74 -1.36 -3.26
C ALA A 40 25.32 -2.41 -4.23
N GLU A 41 24.44 -3.15 -4.88
CA GLU A 41 24.84 -4.09 -5.93
C GLU A 41 25.17 -3.35 -7.23
N LEU A 42 26.33 -3.61 -7.81
CA LEU A 42 26.82 -2.82 -8.96
C LEU A 42 26.28 -3.27 -10.32
N LYS A 43 25.70 -4.48 -10.40
CA LYS A 43 25.29 -5.08 -11.66
C LYS A 43 24.14 -6.06 -11.49
N ALA A 44 23.19 -6.02 -12.43
CA ALA A 44 22.14 -7.03 -12.55
C ALA A 44 22.73 -8.41 -12.91
N THR A 45 22.14 -9.46 -12.35
CA THR A 45 22.47 -10.85 -12.72
C THR A 45 21.56 -11.35 -13.84
N ILE A 46 20.31 -10.88 -13.90
CA ILE A 46 19.37 -11.19 -14.97
C ILE A 46 19.34 -10.09 -16.03
N ALA A 47 18.95 -10.46 -17.25
CA ALA A 47 18.64 -9.51 -18.32
C ALA A 47 17.26 -8.85 -18.11
N GLY A 48 17.06 -7.65 -18.64
CA GLY A 48 15.80 -6.90 -18.47
C GLY A 48 14.59 -7.63 -19.06
N GLU A 49 14.77 -8.40 -20.13
CA GLU A 49 13.71 -9.18 -20.77
C GLU A 49 13.15 -10.23 -19.81
N ILE A 50 14.01 -10.81 -18.96
CA ILE A 50 13.59 -11.75 -17.91
C ILE A 50 12.70 -11.04 -16.90
N ALA A 51 13.04 -9.82 -16.50
CA ALA A 51 12.21 -9.01 -15.61
C ALA A 51 10.85 -8.70 -16.25
N THR A 52 10.80 -8.30 -17.53
CA THR A 52 9.51 -8.06 -18.21
C THR A 52 8.65 -9.33 -18.32
N SER A 53 9.29 -10.50 -18.49
CA SER A 53 8.60 -11.80 -18.54
C SER A 53 8.06 -12.21 -17.17
N ALA A 54 8.79 -11.89 -16.10
CA ALA A 54 8.35 -12.08 -14.74
C ALA A 54 7.11 -11.24 -14.43
N VAL A 55 7.06 -9.97 -14.87
CA VAL A 55 5.86 -9.14 -14.75
C VAL A 55 4.69 -9.71 -15.55
N ASP A 56 4.89 -10.13 -16.80
CA ASP A 56 3.82 -10.74 -17.61
C ASP A 56 3.23 -12.01 -16.97
N SER A 57 4.05 -12.76 -16.22
CA SER A 57 3.65 -14.02 -15.58
C SER A 57 3.19 -13.85 -14.13
N ASP A 58 3.30 -12.64 -13.58
CA ASP A 58 2.95 -12.37 -12.20
C ASP A 58 1.43 -12.50 -12.00
N ARG A 59 1.04 -13.08 -10.86
CA ARG A 59 -0.37 -13.36 -10.56
C ARG A 59 -1.24 -12.11 -10.46
N GLU A 60 -0.59 -10.95 -10.28
CA GLU A 60 -1.24 -9.65 -10.17
C GLU A 60 -1.29 -8.89 -11.50
N THR A 61 -0.79 -9.48 -12.58
CA THR A 61 -1.01 -8.96 -13.93
C THR A 61 -2.38 -9.40 -14.42
N LEU A 62 -3.28 -8.42 -14.63
CA LEU A 62 -4.62 -8.69 -15.13
C LEU A 62 -4.64 -8.85 -16.66
N ALA A 63 -5.64 -9.60 -17.13
CA ALA A 63 -5.86 -9.80 -18.56
C ALA A 63 -6.09 -8.45 -19.29
N GLY A 64 -5.38 -8.26 -20.40
CA GLY A 64 -5.45 -7.03 -21.20
C GLY A 64 -4.49 -5.93 -20.78
N TRP A 65 -3.77 -6.09 -19.66
CA TRP A 65 -2.67 -5.19 -19.31
C TRP A 65 -1.45 -5.46 -20.18
N VAL A 66 -0.70 -4.40 -20.46
CA VAL A 66 0.47 -4.39 -21.34
C VAL A 66 1.71 -4.03 -20.52
N THR A 67 2.77 -4.82 -20.68
CA THR A 67 4.07 -4.60 -20.04
C THR A 67 5.05 -3.96 -21.02
N ASP A 68 5.57 -2.79 -20.66
CA ASP A 68 6.59 -2.09 -21.44
C ASP A 68 7.87 -2.92 -21.53
N LYS A 69 8.44 -3.03 -22.73
CA LYS A 69 9.63 -3.85 -23.00
C LYS A 69 10.96 -3.12 -22.81
N ASN A 70 10.94 -1.98 -22.13
CA ASN A 70 12.11 -1.15 -21.82
C ASN A 70 12.26 -0.97 -20.30
N PRO A 71 12.65 -2.02 -19.56
CA PRO A 71 12.83 -1.92 -18.11
C PRO A 71 14.02 -1.02 -17.77
N GLU A 72 13.88 -0.22 -16.71
CA GLU A 72 14.93 0.68 -16.22
C GLU A 72 15.60 0.07 -14.98
N LEU A 73 16.93 0.09 -14.89
CA LEU A 73 17.60 -0.25 -13.63
C LEU A 73 17.45 0.88 -12.62
N VAL A 74 17.03 0.52 -11.41
CA VAL A 74 16.88 1.43 -10.28
C VAL A 74 17.40 0.76 -9.00
N TYR A 75 17.77 1.56 -8.01
CA TYR A 75 17.95 1.08 -6.65
C TYR A 75 16.67 1.27 -5.85
N TRP A 76 16.35 0.28 -5.02
CA TRP A 76 15.34 0.35 -3.98
C TRP A 76 16.00 0.13 -2.62
N ARG A 77 15.70 1.00 -1.65
CA ARG A 77 16.29 0.87 -0.30
C ARG A 77 15.50 -0.17 0.50
N ILE A 78 16.21 -1.15 1.04
CA ILE A 78 15.68 -2.11 2.01
C ILE A 78 16.61 -2.02 3.23
N ASP A 79 16.09 -1.51 4.34
CA ASP A 79 16.84 -1.23 5.56
C ASP A 79 18.10 -0.37 5.31
N ASP A 80 19.28 -0.96 5.47
CA ASP A 80 20.59 -0.33 5.26
C ASP A 80 21.29 -0.81 3.97
N GLU A 81 20.55 -1.38 3.02
CA GLU A 81 21.05 -1.81 1.71
C GLU A 81 20.27 -1.17 0.55
N LEU A 82 20.96 -0.92 -0.57
CA LEU A 82 20.38 -0.56 -1.85
C LEU A 82 20.34 -1.79 -2.76
N ARG A 83 19.15 -2.32 -2.97
CA ARG A 83 18.91 -3.48 -3.83
C ARG A 83 18.72 -3.02 -5.26
N LEU A 84 19.43 -3.65 -6.19
CA LEU A 84 19.28 -3.34 -7.61
C LEU A 84 18.04 -4.04 -8.17
N MET A 85 17.18 -3.27 -8.81
CA MET A 85 15.87 -3.70 -9.30
C MET A 85 15.70 -3.25 -10.75
N TYR A 86 14.90 -3.99 -11.51
CA TYR A 86 14.29 -3.48 -12.73
C TYR A 86 12.96 -2.82 -12.38
N LYS A 87 12.80 -1.54 -12.73
CA LYS A 87 11.51 -0.87 -12.80
C LYS A 87 10.90 -1.13 -14.16
N VAL A 88 9.87 -1.97 -14.18
CA VAL A 88 9.06 -2.28 -15.35
C VAL A 88 7.78 -1.45 -15.28
N VAL A 89 7.33 -0.88 -16.40
CA VAL A 89 6.04 -0.19 -16.45
C VAL A 89 5.01 -1.16 -16.98
N GLN A 90 3.89 -1.31 -16.26
CA GLN A 90 2.73 -2.04 -16.73
C GLN A 90 1.54 -1.08 -16.79
N HIS A 91 0.72 -1.17 -17.83
CA HIS A 91 -0.42 -0.28 -17.99
C HIS A 91 -1.61 -0.97 -18.67
N GLY A 92 -2.80 -0.44 -18.45
CA GLY A 92 -4.04 -1.01 -18.97
C GLY A 92 -5.26 -0.27 -18.44
N ASN A 93 -6.40 -0.95 -18.43
CA ASN A 93 -7.61 -0.47 -17.77
C ASN A 93 -8.12 -1.54 -16.80
N LYS A 94 -8.73 -1.13 -15.71
CA LYS A 94 -9.55 -1.99 -14.85
C LYS A 94 -10.86 -2.35 -15.58
N ALA A 95 -11.62 -3.28 -15.00
CA ALA A 95 -12.92 -3.71 -15.55
C ALA A 95 -13.94 -2.56 -15.67
N ASP A 96 -13.87 -1.56 -14.80
CA ASP A 96 -14.72 -0.35 -14.80
C ASP A 96 -14.24 0.75 -15.77
N GLY A 97 -13.12 0.52 -16.49
CA GLY A 97 -12.53 1.46 -17.42
C GLY A 97 -11.52 2.43 -16.80
N THR A 98 -11.28 2.38 -15.49
CA THR A 98 -10.27 3.20 -14.83
C THR A 98 -8.87 2.85 -15.38
N PRO A 99 -8.08 3.84 -15.84
CA PRO A 99 -6.74 3.56 -16.33
C PRO A 99 -5.83 3.08 -15.19
N VAL A 100 -4.90 2.19 -15.53
CA VAL A 100 -3.84 1.70 -14.65
C VAL A 100 -2.49 1.99 -15.28
N ARG A 101 -1.54 2.43 -14.46
CA ARG A 101 -0.14 2.56 -14.84
C ARG A 101 0.71 2.33 -13.61
N ASP A 102 1.37 1.19 -13.55
CA ASP A 102 2.12 0.75 -12.38
C ASP A 102 3.61 0.69 -12.68
N TRP A 103 4.39 1.00 -11.66
CA TRP A 103 5.79 0.61 -11.59
C TRP A 103 5.90 -0.73 -10.87
N VAL A 104 6.35 -1.74 -11.58
CA VAL A 104 6.60 -3.08 -11.04
C VAL A 104 8.10 -3.22 -10.83
N LEU A 105 8.53 -3.36 -9.58
CA LEU A 105 9.92 -3.56 -9.20
C LEU A 105 10.23 -5.05 -9.15
N VAL A 106 11.20 -5.47 -9.95
CA VAL A 106 11.65 -6.86 -10.08
C VAL A 106 13.10 -6.97 -9.62
N ASP A 107 13.41 -7.88 -8.70
CA ASP A 107 14.77 -8.08 -8.20
C ASP A 107 15.70 -8.51 -9.35
N ALA A 108 16.74 -7.70 -9.58
CA ALA A 108 17.63 -7.85 -10.73
C ALA A 108 18.57 -9.06 -10.62
N ARG A 109 18.42 -9.89 -9.58
CA ARG A 109 19.21 -11.11 -9.37
C ARG A 109 18.47 -12.38 -9.70
N ASN A 110 17.17 -12.43 -9.38
CA ASN A 110 16.39 -13.67 -9.40
C ASN A 110 15.02 -13.54 -10.08
N ALA A 111 14.66 -12.34 -10.55
CA ALA A 111 13.39 -12.05 -11.22
C ALA A 111 12.15 -12.07 -10.31
N ASP A 112 12.33 -12.02 -8.99
CA ASP A 112 11.20 -11.91 -8.07
C ASP A 112 10.51 -10.55 -8.23
N VAL A 113 9.20 -10.55 -8.43
CA VAL A 113 8.37 -9.33 -8.38
C VAL A 113 8.21 -8.93 -6.93
N MET A 114 8.80 -7.80 -6.56
CA MET A 114 8.91 -7.37 -5.16
C MET A 114 7.85 -6.34 -4.78
N LEU A 115 7.56 -5.40 -5.67
CA LEU A 115 6.65 -4.29 -5.36
C LEU A 115 5.93 -3.85 -6.63
N ARG A 116 4.67 -3.44 -6.47
CA ARG A 116 3.87 -2.77 -7.48
C ARG A 116 3.45 -1.43 -6.90
N ILE A 117 3.72 -0.35 -7.63
CA ILE A 117 3.47 1.03 -7.19
C ILE A 117 2.58 1.71 -8.23
N PRO A 118 1.29 1.97 -7.92
CA PRO A 118 0.42 2.74 -8.79
C PRO A 118 1.00 4.12 -9.08
N GLN A 119 0.91 4.58 -10.33
CA GLN A 119 1.37 5.91 -10.76
C GLN A 119 0.23 6.85 -11.14
N ILE A 120 -1.01 6.34 -11.17
CA ILE A 120 -2.19 7.18 -11.34
C ILE A 120 -2.68 7.51 -9.94
N LYS A 121 -2.39 8.74 -9.54
CA LYS A 121 -2.88 9.33 -8.30
C LYS A 121 -4.39 9.47 -8.39
N GLU A 122 -5.08 9.42 -7.25
CA GLU A 122 -6.54 9.48 -7.13
C GLU A 122 -7.26 8.24 -7.69
N SER A 123 -6.53 7.15 -7.95
CA SER A 123 -7.09 5.86 -8.32
C SER A 123 -6.94 4.91 -7.15
N LEU A 124 -8.08 4.43 -6.63
CA LEU A 124 -8.15 3.37 -5.62
C LEU A 124 -7.24 2.20 -6.00
N ASP A 125 -6.41 1.75 -5.06
CA ASP A 125 -5.61 0.54 -5.20
C ASP A 125 -5.73 -0.31 -3.93
N ARG A 126 -6.24 -1.53 -4.06
CA ARG A 126 -6.48 -2.49 -2.97
C ARG A 126 -5.66 -3.76 -3.20
N ARG A 127 -5.10 -4.30 -2.11
CA ARG A 127 -4.42 -5.59 -2.12
C ARG A 127 -4.85 -6.42 -0.92
N LEU A 128 -5.59 -7.48 -1.18
CA LEU A 128 -6.14 -8.38 -0.17
C LEU A 128 -5.27 -9.61 -0.05
N HIS A 129 -4.99 -9.97 1.19
CA HIS A 129 -4.22 -11.15 1.55
C HIS A 129 -5.03 -12.09 2.45
N ASP A 130 -4.71 -13.37 2.34
CA ASP A 130 -5.18 -14.42 3.24
C ASP A 130 -4.06 -14.78 4.22
N GLY A 131 -4.32 -14.54 5.51
CA GLY A 131 -3.45 -14.87 6.63
C GLY A 131 -3.40 -16.38 6.93
N ASN A 132 -4.30 -17.17 6.32
CA ASN A 132 -4.42 -18.62 6.41
C ASN A 132 -4.45 -19.12 7.86
N ASN A 133 -5.15 -18.38 8.73
CA ASN A 133 -5.24 -18.62 10.17
C ASN A 133 -3.88 -18.67 10.90
N THR A 134 -2.86 -18.03 10.33
CA THR A 134 -1.52 -17.94 10.92
C THR A 134 -1.26 -16.57 11.54
N THR A 135 -0.09 -16.40 12.13
CA THR A 135 0.41 -15.12 12.64
C THR A 135 1.27 -14.36 11.64
N ILE A 136 1.56 -14.93 10.47
CA ILE A 136 2.47 -14.35 9.47
C ILE A 136 1.70 -13.36 8.61
N LEU A 137 2.20 -12.12 8.55
CA LEU A 137 1.65 -11.04 7.73
C LEU A 137 2.57 -10.71 6.55
N PRO A 138 2.03 -10.22 5.42
CA PRO A 138 0.60 -10.06 5.15
C PRO A 138 -0.10 -11.39 4.76
N GLY A 139 0.66 -12.45 4.47
CA GLY A 139 0.12 -13.69 3.92
C GLY A 139 0.06 -13.68 2.39
N ALA A 140 -0.66 -14.64 1.79
CA ALA A 140 -0.72 -14.76 0.34
C ALA A 140 -1.70 -13.74 -0.24
N VAL A 141 -1.30 -12.98 -1.27
CA VAL A 141 -2.24 -12.14 -2.04
C VAL A 141 -3.29 -13.03 -2.69
N VAL A 142 -4.56 -12.72 -2.43
CA VAL A 142 -5.73 -13.47 -2.92
C VAL A 142 -6.62 -12.64 -3.83
N ARG A 143 -6.62 -11.30 -3.70
CA ARG A 143 -7.36 -10.41 -4.60
C ARG A 143 -6.66 -9.07 -4.70
N ILE A 144 -6.60 -8.51 -5.89
CA ILE A 144 -6.01 -7.19 -6.16
C ILE A 144 -7.04 -6.26 -6.76
N GLU A 145 -6.70 -4.98 -6.81
CA GLU A 145 -7.51 -3.97 -7.46
C GLU A 145 -7.90 -4.36 -8.90
N GLY A 146 -9.20 -4.26 -9.20
CA GLY A 146 -9.76 -4.57 -10.51
C GLY A 146 -9.90 -6.07 -10.80
N ALA A 147 -9.43 -6.96 -9.92
CA ALA A 147 -9.64 -8.40 -10.08
C ALA A 147 -11.10 -8.80 -9.78
N ALA A 148 -11.56 -9.83 -10.50
CA ALA A 148 -12.87 -10.43 -10.27
C ALA A 148 -13.00 -10.97 -8.83
N PRO A 149 -14.23 -11.06 -8.28
CA PRO A 149 -14.48 -11.69 -6.99
C PRO A 149 -13.93 -13.12 -6.93
N VAL A 150 -13.43 -13.51 -5.75
CA VAL A 150 -12.88 -14.85 -5.49
C VAL A 150 -13.90 -15.73 -4.77
N ALA A 151 -13.58 -17.01 -4.58
CA ALA A 151 -14.49 -17.95 -3.91
C ALA A 151 -14.75 -17.62 -2.43
N ASP A 152 -13.78 -16.99 -1.76
CA ASP A 152 -13.89 -16.60 -0.36
C ASP A 152 -14.77 -15.33 -0.21
N PRO A 153 -15.93 -15.41 0.46
CA PRO A 153 -16.80 -14.26 0.64
C PRO A 153 -16.22 -13.19 1.58
N VAL A 154 -15.40 -13.55 2.57
CA VAL A 154 -14.81 -12.58 3.52
C VAL A 154 -13.82 -11.69 2.80
N VAL A 155 -13.00 -12.26 1.92
CA VAL A 155 -12.10 -11.50 1.03
C VAL A 155 -12.89 -10.51 0.19
N ASN A 156 -14.03 -10.91 -0.35
CA ASN A 156 -14.85 -10.05 -1.20
C ASN A 156 -15.53 -8.93 -0.41
N THR A 157 -16.12 -9.23 0.75
CA THR A 157 -16.75 -8.23 1.63
C THR A 157 -15.73 -7.18 2.06
N ASN A 158 -14.56 -7.59 2.53
CA ASN A 158 -13.53 -6.65 2.96
C ASN A 158 -12.98 -5.82 1.80
N TYR A 159 -12.80 -6.43 0.62
CA TYR A 159 -12.43 -5.70 -0.60
C TYR A 159 -13.44 -4.60 -0.95
N ASP A 160 -14.73 -4.89 -0.84
CA ASP A 160 -15.81 -3.93 -1.14
C ASP A 160 -15.90 -2.84 -0.06
N HIS A 161 -15.70 -3.19 1.22
CA HIS A 161 -15.63 -2.21 2.32
C HIS A 161 -14.46 -1.24 2.14
N LEU A 162 -13.26 -1.73 1.81
CA LEU A 162 -12.11 -0.86 1.54
C LEU A 162 -12.41 0.15 0.43
N GLY A 163 -13.12 -0.26 -0.62
CA GLY A 163 -13.57 0.64 -1.67
C GLY A 163 -14.56 1.68 -1.17
N THR A 164 -15.56 1.25 -0.41
CA THR A 164 -16.56 2.14 0.19
C THR A 164 -15.93 3.19 1.11
N VAL A 165 -14.98 2.78 1.96
CA VAL A 165 -14.27 3.68 2.86
C VAL A 165 -13.37 4.65 2.09
N TYR A 166 -12.65 4.18 1.07
CA TYR A 166 -11.89 5.07 0.20
C TYR A 166 -12.81 6.12 -0.45
N ASP A 167 -13.95 5.69 -1.00
CA ASP A 167 -14.91 6.59 -1.66
C ASP A 167 -15.51 7.60 -0.67
N CYS A 168 -15.79 7.18 0.57
CA CYS A 168 -16.18 8.08 1.66
C CYS A 168 -15.12 9.17 1.88
N TYR A 169 -13.85 8.78 2.03
CA TYR A 169 -12.74 9.72 2.26
C TYR A 169 -12.53 10.67 1.09
N ASN A 170 -12.54 10.14 -0.12
CA ASN A 170 -12.33 10.91 -1.35
C ASN A 170 -13.51 11.87 -1.60
N THR A 171 -14.74 11.40 -1.49
CA THR A 171 -15.94 12.19 -1.81
C THR A 171 -16.22 13.26 -0.78
N LEU A 172 -16.13 12.93 0.52
CA LEU A 172 -16.51 13.86 1.59
C LEU A 172 -15.37 14.81 1.98
N PHE A 173 -14.11 14.39 1.82
CA PHE A 173 -12.95 15.15 2.32
C PHE A 173 -11.90 15.46 1.25
N GLY A 174 -12.06 14.96 0.02
CA GLY A 174 -11.07 15.15 -1.05
C GLY A 174 -9.73 14.48 -0.75
N ARG A 175 -9.74 13.40 0.05
CA ARG A 175 -8.54 12.68 0.46
C ARG A 175 -8.31 11.46 -0.43
N ASP A 176 -7.13 11.38 -1.02
CA ASP A 176 -6.69 10.26 -1.86
C ASP A 176 -5.96 9.19 -1.03
N SER A 177 -6.70 8.18 -0.55
CA SER A 177 -6.19 7.07 0.28
C SER A 177 -5.64 7.48 1.67
N ILE A 178 -4.97 6.55 2.36
CA ILE A 178 -4.45 6.72 3.73
C ILE A 178 -3.34 7.77 3.85
N ASP A 179 -2.65 8.08 2.76
CA ASP A 179 -1.47 8.97 2.72
C ASP A 179 -1.70 10.25 1.87
N ASN A 180 -2.92 10.44 1.38
CA ASN A 180 -3.32 11.55 0.52
C ASN A 180 -2.57 11.64 -0.83
N VAL A 181 -1.96 10.54 -1.28
CA VAL A 181 -1.26 10.45 -2.56
C VAL A 181 -1.54 9.15 -3.32
N GLY A 182 -2.58 8.41 -2.93
CA GLY A 182 -3.04 7.20 -3.61
C GLY A 182 -2.31 5.93 -3.19
N GLY A 183 -1.80 5.87 -1.95
CA GLY A 183 -1.17 4.68 -1.41
C GLY A 183 -2.06 3.43 -1.46
N THR A 184 -1.47 2.27 -1.70
CA THR A 184 -2.19 0.99 -1.73
C THR A 184 -2.82 0.65 -0.38
N LEU A 185 -4.10 0.29 -0.38
CA LEU A 185 -4.80 -0.25 0.78
C LEU A 185 -4.51 -1.75 0.90
N ILE A 186 -3.54 -2.10 1.75
CA ILE A 186 -3.18 -3.50 2.05
C ILE A 186 -4.06 -3.99 3.20
N SER A 187 -4.70 -5.14 3.02
CA SER A 187 -5.54 -5.76 4.03
C SER A 187 -5.35 -7.28 4.09
N THR A 188 -5.29 -7.82 5.30
CA THR A 188 -5.19 -9.26 5.57
C THR A 188 -6.39 -9.77 6.36
N VAL A 189 -7.11 -10.74 5.80
CA VAL A 189 -8.19 -11.48 6.49
C VAL A 189 -7.69 -12.83 7.00
N HIS A 190 -8.49 -13.52 7.83
CA HIS A 190 -8.14 -14.82 8.44
C HIS A 190 -6.85 -14.77 9.28
N HIS A 191 -6.67 -13.70 10.06
CA HIS A 191 -5.55 -13.60 10.99
C HIS A 191 -5.78 -14.47 12.23
N ARG A 192 -4.91 -15.46 12.43
CA ARG A 192 -4.96 -16.45 13.53
C ARG A 192 -6.30 -17.22 13.61
N VAL A 193 -6.40 -18.14 14.57
CA VAL A 193 -7.63 -18.87 14.88
C VAL A 193 -8.34 -18.22 16.06
N ASN A 194 -9.66 -18.06 15.99
CA ASN A 194 -10.51 -17.50 17.05
C ASN A 194 -10.02 -16.14 17.57
N TYR A 195 -9.51 -15.30 16.68
CA TYR A 195 -8.94 -14.01 17.04
C TYR A 195 -10.03 -12.94 17.03
N VAL A 196 -10.34 -12.42 18.22
CA VAL A 196 -11.34 -11.38 18.44
C VAL A 196 -10.63 -10.02 18.45
N ASN A 197 -10.13 -9.60 17.30
CA ASN A 197 -9.64 -8.24 17.09
C ASN A 197 -9.46 -7.94 15.60
N ALA A 198 -9.45 -6.64 15.29
CA ALA A 198 -8.90 -6.07 14.07
C ALA A 198 -7.85 -5.02 14.49
N PHE A 199 -6.92 -4.69 13.60
CA PHE A 199 -5.95 -3.63 13.86
C PHE A 199 -5.29 -3.11 12.57
N TRP A 200 -4.91 -1.84 12.58
CA TRP A 200 -3.85 -1.28 11.75
C TRP A 200 -2.46 -1.52 12.37
N ASP A 201 -1.51 -2.04 11.58
CA ASP A 201 -0.16 -2.38 12.07
C ASP A 201 0.95 -1.35 11.75
N GLY A 202 0.57 -0.20 11.18
CA GLY A 202 1.48 0.79 10.62
C GLY A 202 1.72 0.64 9.11
N THR A 203 1.30 -0.48 8.51
CA THR A 203 1.48 -0.78 7.08
C THR A 203 0.26 -1.40 6.40
N GLN A 204 -0.58 -2.13 7.13
CA GLN A 204 -1.76 -2.81 6.61
C GLN A 204 -2.87 -2.92 7.67
N MET A 205 -4.11 -3.16 7.22
CA MET A 205 -5.21 -3.55 8.09
C MET A 205 -5.25 -5.08 8.25
N VAL A 206 -5.54 -5.58 9.45
CA VAL A 206 -5.53 -7.01 9.76
C VAL A 206 -6.79 -7.39 10.51
N TYR A 207 -7.47 -8.45 10.08
CA TYR A 207 -8.76 -8.86 10.62
C TYR A 207 -8.75 -10.31 11.10
N GLY A 208 -9.20 -10.51 12.35
CA GLY A 208 -9.53 -11.82 12.87
C GLY A 208 -10.94 -12.27 12.49
N ASP A 209 -11.14 -13.59 12.46
CA ASP A 209 -12.43 -14.19 12.13
C ASP A 209 -13.44 -14.18 13.30
N GLY A 210 -13.02 -13.68 14.48
CA GLY A 210 -13.80 -13.79 15.71
C GLY A 210 -13.79 -15.21 16.28
N ASP A 211 -14.41 -15.39 17.45
CA ASP A 211 -14.54 -16.67 18.14
C ASP A 211 -15.94 -17.30 17.99
N GLY A 212 -16.86 -16.60 17.31
CA GLY A 212 -18.26 -17.00 17.15
C GLY A 212 -19.11 -16.86 18.43
N VAL A 213 -18.57 -16.25 19.49
CA VAL A 213 -19.26 -16.04 20.77
C VAL A 213 -19.23 -14.57 21.15
N THR A 214 -18.03 -13.99 21.24
CA THR A 214 -17.78 -12.59 21.56
C THR A 214 -17.92 -11.71 20.32
N ALA A 215 -17.40 -12.19 19.18
CA ALA A 215 -17.52 -11.50 17.90
C ALA A 215 -17.63 -12.49 16.74
N THR A 216 -18.31 -12.05 15.68
CA THR A 216 -18.22 -12.65 14.36
C THR A 216 -16.99 -12.11 13.60
N ASN A 217 -16.82 -12.51 12.35
CA ASN A 217 -15.72 -12.05 11.51
C ASN A 217 -15.71 -10.51 11.41
N LEU A 218 -14.60 -9.90 11.85
CA LEU A 218 -14.50 -8.44 11.96
C LEU A 218 -14.30 -7.77 10.59
N ALA A 219 -13.84 -8.51 9.58
CA ALA A 219 -13.70 -7.99 8.22
C ALA A 219 -15.05 -7.73 7.53
N ASN A 220 -16.13 -8.28 8.08
CA ASN A 220 -17.50 -8.11 7.59
C ASN A 220 -18.20 -6.85 8.14
N SER A 221 -17.51 -6.01 8.91
CA SER A 221 -18.07 -4.75 9.42
C SER A 221 -17.46 -3.57 8.67
N LEU A 222 -18.31 -2.71 8.11
CA LEU A 222 -17.86 -1.51 7.38
C LEU A 222 -17.28 -0.47 8.36
N ASP A 223 -17.94 -0.25 9.49
CA ASP A 223 -17.47 0.63 10.56
C ASP A 223 -16.10 0.20 11.11
N VAL A 224 -15.86 -1.10 11.35
CA VAL A 224 -14.54 -1.62 11.75
C VAL A 224 -13.51 -1.37 10.66
N THR A 225 -13.85 -1.62 9.39
CA THR A 225 -12.92 -1.34 8.27
C THR A 225 -12.57 0.15 8.20
N ALA A 226 -13.55 1.03 8.39
CA ALA A 226 -13.36 2.47 8.42
C ALA A 226 -12.56 2.92 9.66
N HIS A 227 -12.79 2.32 10.82
CA HIS A 227 -12.05 2.55 12.04
C HIS A 227 -10.56 2.24 11.85
N GLU A 228 -10.22 1.04 11.36
CA GLU A 228 -8.82 0.65 11.13
C GLU A 228 -8.13 1.51 10.08
N LEU A 229 -8.82 1.86 8.99
CA LEU A 229 -8.28 2.76 7.98
C LEU A 229 -8.03 4.17 8.54
N THR A 230 -8.85 4.62 9.50
CA THR A 230 -8.70 5.94 10.13
C THR A 230 -7.48 6.01 11.05
N HIS A 231 -7.06 4.90 11.65
CA HIS A 231 -5.75 4.85 12.31
C HIS A 231 -4.62 5.16 11.32
N ALA A 232 -4.66 4.57 10.12
CA ALA A 232 -3.67 4.86 9.07
C ALA A 232 -3.68 6.33 8.64
N VAL A 233 -4.86 6.96 8.55
CA VAL A 233 -4.98 8.40 8.27
C VAL A 233 -4.37 9.21 9.41
N THR A 234 -4.65 8.85 10.67
CA THR A 234 -4.13 9.54 11.85
C THR A 234 -2.60 9.49 11.89
N ASP A 235 -2.00 8.34 11.57
CA ASP A 235 -0.55 8.13 11.48
C ASP A 235 0.11 8.98 10.38
N ASN A 236 -0.56 9.16 9.23
CA ASN A 236 -0.04 9.95 8.12
C ASN A 236 -0.28 11.47 8.25
N GLU A 237 -1.00 11.90 9.29
CA GLU A 237 -1.36 13.30 9.50
C GLU A 237 -0.86 13.83 10.85
N SER A 238 -1.60 13.52 11.91
CA SER A 238 -1.37 14.09 13.24
C SER A 238 -0.38 13.30 14.09
N ASP A 239 -0.11 12.04 13.72
CA ASP A 239 0.82 11.12 14.39
C ASP A 239 0.56 11.08 15.91
N LEU A 240 -0.73 10.97 16.29
CA LEU A 240 -1.14 10.94 17.69
C LEU A 240 -0.63 9.67 18.34
N ILE A 241 0.34 9.84 19.25
CA ILE A 241 0.90 8.71 20.00
C ILE A 241 -0.21 7.95 20.73
N TYR A 242 -0.14 6.63 20.66
CA TYR A 242 -1.17 5.74 21.20
C TYR A 242 -1.04 5.56 22.73
N SER A 243 -1.18 6.67 23.48
CA SER A 243 -1.02 6.71 24.94
C SER A 243 -1.82 7.85 25.57
N GLY A 244 -2.41 7.61 26.74
CA GLY A 244 -3.13 8.64 27.50
C GLY A 244 -4.22 9.34 26.66
N GLU A 245 -4.28 10.67 26.75
CA GLU A 245 -5.28 11.46 26.04
C GLU A 245 -5.09 11.44 24.51
N SER A 246 -3.85 11.40 24.01
CA SER A 246 -3.63 11.32 22.56
C SER A 246 -4.07 9.98 21.98
N GLY A 247 -3.91 8.88 22.73
CA GLY A 247 -4.45 7.57 22.36
C GLY A 247 -5.98 7.57 22.36
N GLY A 248 -6.61 8.15 23.39
CA GLY A 248 -8.07 8.29 23.44
C GLY A 248 -8.63 9.16 22.30
N LEU A 249 -7.90 10.19 21.87
CA LEU A 249 -8.26 10.98 20.69
C LEU A 249 -8.10 10.19 19.39
N ASN A 250 -7.03 9.39 19.26
CA ASN A 250 -6.81 8.53 18.09
C ASN A 250 -7.99 7.56 17.91
N GLU A 251 -8.36 6.82 18.96
CA GLU A 251 -9.54 5.95 18.98
C GLU A 251 -10.84 6.69 18.66
N SER A 252 -11.07 7.83 19.32
CA SER A 252 -12.30 8.61 19.11
C SER A 252 -12.42 9.12 17.67
N MET A 253 -11.31 9.46 17.02
CA MET A 253 -11.34 9.84 15.61
C MET A 253 -11.70 8.65 14.74
N SER A 254 -11.11 7.48 15.00
CA SER A 254 -11.43 6.23 14.29
C SER A 254 -12.90 5.85 14.41
N ASP A 255 -13.50 5.96 15.59
CA ASP A 255 -14.94 5.72 15.78
C ASP A 255 -15.82 6.72 15.04
N VAL A 256 -15.47 8.01 15.08
CA VAL A 256 -16.24 9.07 14.40
C VAL A 256 -16.23 8.85 12.89
N PHE A 257 -15.06 8.61 12.30
CA PHE A 257 -14.98 8.32 10.87
C PHE A 257 -15.57 6.96 10.49
N GLY A 258 -15.50 5.99 11.41
CA GLY A 258 -16.22 4.72 11.32
C GLY A 258 -17.71 4.93 11.06
N ALA A 259 -18.37 5.68 11.95
CA ALA A 259 -19.78 6.01 11.83
C ALA A 259 -20.10 6.87 10.59
N VAL A 260 -19.23 7.82 10.23
CA VAL A 260 -19.42 8.67 9.04
C VAL A 260 -19.37 7.83 7.75
N CYS A 261 -18.42 6.91 7.64
CA CYS A 261 -18.29 6.10 6.42
C CYS A 261 -19.31 4.95 6.37
N GLU A 262 -19.78 4.45 7.52
CA GLU A 262 -20.95 3.58 7.57
C GLU A 262 -22.20 4.31 7.04
N TRP A 263 -22.48 5.52 7.53
CA TRP A 263 -23.57 6.36 7.01
C TRP A 263 -23.44 6.63 5.50
N TYR A 264 -22.22 6.89 5.02
CA TYR A 264 -21.97 7.08 3.58
C TYR A 264 -22.29 5.80 2.79
N GLY A 265 -21.83 4.64 3.25
CA GLY A 265 -22.02 3.35 2.60
C GLY A 265 -23.47 2.88 2.53
N ASP A 266 -24.29 3.27 3.52
CA ASP A 266 -25.73 2.97 3.55
C ASP A 266 -26.57 3.78 2.55
N GLY A 267 -25.94 4.67 1.79
CA GLY A 267 -26.57 5.42 0.69
C GLY A 267 -27.02 6.82 1.09
N ALA A 268 -26.05 7.68 1.45
CA ALA A 268 -26.27 9.11 1.73
C ALA A 268 -27.23 9.78 0.72
N ASP A 269 -28.43 10.12 1.17
CA ASP A 269 -29.44 10.92 0.44
C ASP A 269 -29.03 12.41 0.33
#